data_AF-A0A1X1JWX7-F1
#
_entry.id   AF-A0A1X1JWX7-F1
#
_cell.length_a   1.000
_cell.length_b   1.000
_cell.length_c   1.000
_cell.angle_alpha   90.00
_cell.angle_beta   90.00
_cell.angle_gamma   90.00
#
_symmetry.space_group_name_H-M   'P 1'
#
loop_
_entity.id
_entity.type
_entity.pdbx_description
1 polymer ?
#
loop_
_entity_poly.entity_id
_entity_poly.type
_entity_poly.pdbx_seq_one_letter_code
_entity_poly.pdbx_strand_id
1 'polypeptide(L)'
;MDKIQKDINDALDPTRRLNLVKIIFVAPFFSLMIMLGTSLPINLFRMASEAGHELVTQLTSVEKGLIPPDSFFGFLFLFCWCYFICCYIITKRNRIKAYLMTQIFQLFLLVILYYSLFIAALYLIPLVAVRIVYWIGFVLSLIYLIYILVTKQRASKDYFSSEYYKKFLNVILFLWLLMYGINLFTHGLNHFLAYLLLALLPISPILLGLFLVSFFKSNVVTLENLNAVNKNQEKYREEYGYTIEEWYGKKSKMYKEHVKKSKKK
;
A
#
# COMPACT_ATOMS: atom_id res chain seq x y z
N MET A 1 -8.15 13.79 -21.87
CA MET A 1 -7.81 12.37 -22.11
C MET A 1 -8.81 11.54 -21.33
N ASP A 2 -9.46 10.57 -21.97
CA ASP A 2 -10.35 9.62 -21.29
C ASP A 2 -9.58 8.89 -20.17
N LYS A 3 -10.23 8.57 -19.05
CA LYS A 3 -9.60 7.92 -17.89
C LYS A 3 -9.02 6.56 -18.27
N ILE A 4 -9.71 5.80 -19.12
CA ILE A 4 -9.23 4.50 -19.61
C ILE A 4 -7.99 4.69 -20.49
N GLN A 5 -8.01 5.67 -21.40
CA GLN A 5 -6.86 6.01 -22.24
C GLN A 5 -5.64 6.44 -21.40
N LYS A 6 -5.86 7.19 -20.31
CA LYS A 6 -4.81 7.55 -19.36
C LYS A 6 -4.24 6.31 -18.67
N ASP A 7 -5.08 5.44 -18.12
CA ASP A 7 -4.65 4.20 -17.45
C ASP A 7 -3.86 3.27 -18.40
N ILE A 8 -4.23 3.25 -19.70
CA ILE A 8 -3.49 2.54 -20.75
C ILE A 8 -2.10 3.15 -20.97
N ASN A 9 -2.02 4.48 -21.10
CA ASN A 9 -0.74 5.17 -21.27
C ASN A 9 0.19 4.95 -20.08
N ASP A 10 -0.36 5.08 -18.87
CA ASP A 10 0.36 4.82 -17.62
C ASP A 10 0.85 3.36 -17.52
N ALA A 11 0.14 2.41 -18.16
CA ALA A 11 0.61 1.03 -18.26
C ALA A 11 1.69 0.82 -19.34
N LEU A 12 1.56 1.46 -20.51
CA LEU A 12 2.43 1.23 -21.66
C LEU A 12 3.77 1.96 -21.55
N ASP A 13 3.79 3.20 -21.05
CA ASP A 13 4.98 4.04 -21.05
C ASP A 13 6.13 3.48 -20.18
N PRO A 14 5.91 3.12 -18.89
CA PRO A 14 6.97 2.53 -18.07
C PRO A 14 7.38 1.14 -18.57
N THR A 15 6.43 0.33 -19.05
CA THR A 15 6.71 -1.04 -19.53
C THR A 15 7.50 -1.05 -20.84
N ARG A 16 7.36 -0.02 -21.69
CA ARG A 16 8.19 0.19 -22.90
C ARG A 16 9.64 0.50 -22.54
N ARG A 17 9.86 1.35 -21.54
CA ARG A 17 11.20 1.81 -21.10
C ARG A 17 11.94 0.79 -20.22
N LEU A 18 11.28 -0.30 -19.86
CA LEU A 18 11.80 -1.37 -19.01
C LEU A 18 12.80 -2.26 -19.76
N ASN A 19 14.06 -2.29 -19.33
CA ASN A 19 15.12 -3.14 -19.87
C ASN A 19 15.68 -4.08 -18.78
N LEU A 20 16.50 -5.05 -19.18
CA LEU A 20 17.05 -6.08 -18.29
C LEU A 20 17.92 -5.46 -17.19
N VAL A 21 18.78 -4.50 -17.56
CA VAL A 21 19.66 -3.80 -16.63
C VAL A 21 18.86 -3.11 -15.53
N LYS A 22 17.81 -2.36 -15.90
CA LYS A 22 16.92 -1.71 -14.93
C LYS A 22 16.31 -2.73 -13.97
N ILE A 23 15.87 -3.90 -14.43
CA ILE A 23 15.29 -4.91 -13.53
C ILE A 23 16.34 -5.50 -12.58
N ILE A 24 17.57 -5.76 -13.05
CA ILE A 24 18.64 -6.30 -12.21
C ILE A 24 18.98 -5.36 -11.05
N PHE A 25 18.92 -4.03 -11.24
CA PHE A 25 19.22 -3.08 -10.18
C PHE A 25 17.98 -2.61 -9.40
N VAL A 26 16.88 -2.31 -10.09
CA VAL A 26 15.66 -1.76 -9.48
C VAL A 26 14.91 -2.83 -8.69
N ALA A 27 14.85 -4.08 -9.15
CA ALA A 27 14.07 -5.10 -8.44
C ALA A 27 14.68 -5.45 -7.07
N PRO A 28 15.99 -5.74 -6.92
CA PRO A 28 16.58 -5.95 -5.60
C PRO A 28 16.49 -4.72 -4.72
N PHE A 29 16.72 -3.53 -5.27
CA PHE A 29 16.63 -2.29 -4.50
C PHE A 29 15.21 -2.03 -3.99
N PHE A 30 14.19 -2.20 -4.85
CA PHE A 30 12.80 -2.07 -4.44
C PHE A 30 12.43 -3.12 -3.39
N SER A 31 12.82 -4.39 -3.59
CA SER A 31 12.61 -5.45 -2.59
C SER A 31 13.27 -5.10 -1.25
N LEU A 32 14.46 -4.51 -1.27
CA LEU A 32 15.16 -4.05 -0.07
C LEU A 32 14.38 -2.93 0.61
N MET A 33 13.89 -1.93 -0.14
CA MET A 33 13.06 -0.85 0.40
C MET A 33 11.77 -1.37 1.02
N ILE A 34 11.13 -2.39 0.43
CA ILE A 34 9.95 -3.05 1.00
C ILE A 34 10.30 -3.75 2.30
N MET A 35 11.38 -4.53 2.33
CA MET A 35 11.85 -5.21 3.54
C MET A 35 12.16 -4.20 4.65
N LEU A 36 12.88 -3.12 4.36
CA LEU A 36 13.20 -2.07 5.32
C LEU A 36 11.94 -1.32 5.77
N GLY A 37 11.08 -0.91 4.84
CA GLY A 37 9.85 -0.19 5.17
C GLY A 37 8.90 -1.00 6.06
N THR A 38 8.91 -2.33 5.94
CA THR A 38 8.05 -3.23 6.72
C THR A 38 8.68 -3.70 8.03
N SER A 39 10.01 -3.78 8.15
CA SER A 39 10.69 -4.27 9.36
C SER A 39 11.24 -3.16 10.26
N LEU A 40 11.77 -2.09 9.68
CA LEU A 40 12.47 -1.03 10.42
C LEU A 40 11.56 -0.32 11.42
N PRO A 41 10.32 0.09 11.08
CA PRO A 41 9.45 0.75 12.05
C PRO A 41 9.20 -0.10 13.30
N ILE A 42 8.92 -1.39 13.13
CA ILE A 42 8.70 -2.32 14.25
C ILE A 42 9.97 -2.45 15.08
N ASN A 43 11.10 -2.73 14.42
CA ASN A 43 12.35 -3.00 15.11
C ASN A 43 12.86 -1.77 15.88
N LEU A 44 12.70 -0.58 15.31
CA LEU A 44 13.09 0.67 15.96
C LEU A 44 12.33 0.88 17.28
N PHE A 45 11.00 0.74 17.26
CA PHE A 45 10.21 0.88 18.49
C PHE A 45 10.37 -0.29 19.45
N ARG A 46 10.58 -1.51 18.95
CA ARG A 46 10.92 -2.67 19.78
C ARG A 46 12.20 -2.44 20.57
N MET A 47 13.28 -2.06 19.89
CA MET A 47 14.56 -1.75 20.53
C MET A 47 14.43 -0.60 21.53
N ALA A 48 13.72 0.47 21.17
CA ALA A 48 13.53 1.60 22.06
C ALA A 48 12.72 1.22 23.33
N SER A 49 11.70 0.38 23.17
CA SER A 49 10.89 -0.16 24.27
C SER A 49 11.71 -1.06 25.20
N GLU A 50 12.55 -1.92 24.63
CA GLU A 50 13.43 -2.83 25.39
C GLU A 50 14.54 -2.08 26.14
N ALA A 51 15.04 -0.98 25.57
CA ALA A 51 15.99 -0.09 26.22
C ALA A 51 15.35 0.81 27.31
N GLY A 52 14.03 0.78 27.47
CA GLY A 52 13.32 1.56 28.50
C GLY A 52 13.15 3.04 28.17
N HIS A 53 13.16 3.43 26.89
CA HIS A 53 12.90 4.82 26.51
C HIS A 53 11.49 5.27 26.90
N GLU A 54 11.39 6.42 27.57
CA GLU A 54 10.16 6.96 28.16
C GLU A 54 9.01 7.19 27.17
N LEU A 55 9.33 7.45 25.90
CA LEU A 55 8.34 7.71 24.85
C LEU A 55 7.70 6.44 24.25
N VAL A 56 8.20 5.26 24.62
CA VAL A 56 7.84 3.99 23.98
C VAL A 56 7.40 3.00 25.04
N THR A 57 6.29 2.34 24.79
CA THR A 57 5.63 1.47 25.77
C THR A 57 5.86 0.00 25.45
N GLN A 58 5.84 -0.84 26.46
CA GLN A 58 5.95 -2.28 26.25
C GLN A 58 4.63 -2.87 25.78
N LEU A 59 4.69 -3.59 24.65
CA LEU A 59 3.58 -4.39 24.16
C LEU A 59 3.35 -5.61 25.07
N THR A 60 2.10 -6.04 25.16
CA THR A 60 1.71 -7.27 25.88
C THR A 60 2.28 -8.52 25.20
N SER A 61 2.29 -9.65 25.91
CA SER A 61 2.74 -10.93 25.33
C SER A 61 1.93 -11.33 24.09
N VAL A 62 0.62 -11.07 24.09
CA VAL A 62 -0.27 -11.32 22.95
C VAL A 62 0.12 -10.44 21.76
N GLU A 63 0.31 -9.13 21.97
CA GLU A 63 0.72 -8.20 20.92
C GLU A 63 2.09 -8.55 20.34
N LYS A 64 3.06 -8.94 21.19
CA LYS A 64 4.38 -9.42 20.75
C LYS A 64 4.28 -10.68 19.90
N GLY A 65 3.37 -11.60 20.23
CA GLY A 65 3.12 -12.82 19.46
C GLY A 65 2.52 -12.57 18.06
N LEU A 66 1.98 -11.37 17.81
CA LEU A 66 1.44 -10.98 16.51
C LEU A 66 2.50 -10.31 15.60
N ILE A 67 3.68 -9.99 16.12
CA ILE A 67 4.76 -9.43 15.32
C ILE A 67 5.32 -10.52 14.40
N PRO A 68 5.44 -10.29 13.08
CA PRO A 68 6.04 -11.25 12.18
C PRO A 68 7.49 -11.54 12.59
N PRO A 69 7.95 -12.80 12.55
CA PRO A 69 9.33 -13.13 12.86
C PRO A 69 10.29 -12.46 11.86
N ASP A 70 11.51 -12.13 12.27
CA ASP A 70 12.47 -11.42 11.39
C ASP A 70 12.74 -12.19 10.07
N SER A 71 12.68 -13.53 10.11
CA SER A 71 12.79 -14.39 8.93
C SER A 71 11.71 -14.15 7.89
N PHE A 72 10.49 -13.76 8.29
CA PHE A 72 9.40 -13.42 7.36
C PHE A 72 9.80 -12.29 6.42
N PHE A 73 10.47 -11.25 6.91
CA PHE A 73 10.90 -10.12 6.07
C PHE A 73 12.01 -10.52 5.09
N GLY A 74 12.90 -11.43 5.48
CA GLY A 74 13.88 -12.04 4.56
C GLY A 74 13.21 -12.84 3.44
N PHE A 75 12.18 -13.64 3.75
CA PHE A 75 11.39 -14.33 2.74
C PHE A 75 10.59 -13.36 1.85
N LEU A 76 10.03 -12.29 2.43
CA LEU A 76 9.32 -11.25 1.68
C LEU A 76 10.24 -10.58 0.65
N PHE A 77 11.49 -10.30 1.02
CA PHE A 77 12.50 -9.76 0.11
C PHE A 77 12.71 -10.69 -1.11
N LEU A 78 12.97 -11.97 -0.87
CA LEU A 78 13.19 -12.96 -1.92
C LEU A 78 11.95 -13.12 -2.80
N PHE A 79 10.77 -13.17 -2.19
CA PHE A 79 9.49 -13.26 -2.89
C PHE A 79 9.26 -12.08 -3.82
N CYS A 80 9.46 -10.84 -3.34
CA CYS A 80 9.37 -9.63 -4.15
C CYS A 80 10.33 -9.70 -5.33
N TRP A 81 11.57 -10.10 -5.10
CA TRP A 81 12.58 -10.15 -6.14
C TRP A 81 12.21 -11.15 -7.25
N CYS A 82 11.84 -12.38 -6.88
CA CYS A 82 11.34 -13.38 -7.83
C CYS A 82 10.11 -12.88 -8.60
N TYR A 83 9.18 -12.22 -7.90
CA TYR A 83 7.97 -11.66 -8.50
C TYR A 83 8.29 -10.62 -9.58
N PHE A 84 9.23 -9.69 -9.32
CA PHE A 84 9.64 -8.69 -10.32
C PHE A 84 10.27 -9.31 -11.57
N ILE A 85 11.07 -10.38 -11.41
CA ILE A 85 11.62 -11.13 -12.55
C ILE A 85 10.49 -11.73 -13.38
N CYS A 86 9.49 -12.33 -12.75
CA CYS A 86 8.30 -12.86 -13.43
C CYS A 86 7.55 -11.75 -14.19
N CYS A 87 7.28 -10.60 -13.55
CA CYS A 87 6.63 -9.45 -14.19
C CYS A 87 7.43 -8.91 -15.39
N TYR A 88 8.77 -8.88 -15.30
CA TYR A 88 9.63 -8.50 -16.42
C TYR A 88 9.43 -9.42 -17.64
N ILE A 89 9.41 -10.73 -17.42
CA ILE A 89 9.19 -11.71 -18.49
C ILE A 89 7.81 -11.51 -19.12
N ILE A 90 6.76 -11.32 -18.31
CA ILE A 90 5.40 -11.09 -18.77
C ILE A 90 5.32 -9.79 -19.56
N THR A 91 6.02 -8.73 -19.15
CA THR A 91 6.04 -7.43 -19.83
C THR A 91 6.49 -7.54 -21.30
N LYS A 92 7.38 -8.49 -21.62
CA LYS A 92 7.83 -8.73 -23.01
C LYS A 92 6.79 -9.46 -23.87
N ARG A 93 5.74 -9.99 -23.28
CA ARG A 93 4.66 -10.74 -23.95
C ARG A 93 3.34 -9.97 -23.96
N ASN A 94 2.97 -9.36 -22.83
CA ASN A 94 1.73 -8.62 -22.63
C ASN A 94 1.96 -7.50 -21.59
N ARG A 95 2.07 -6.26 -22.07
CA ARG A 95 2.40 -5.08 -21.26
C ARG A 95 1.28 -4.73 -20.28
N ILE A 96 0.02 -4.72 -20.74
CA ILE A 96 -1.14 -4.42 -19.91
C ILE A 96 -1.30 -5.44 -18.78
N LYS A 97 -1.14 -6.75 -19.09
CA LYS A 97 -1.20 -7.80 -18.07
C LYS A 97 -0.10 -7.66 -17.03
N ALA A 98 1.13 -7.36 -17.46
CA ALA A 98 2.24 -7.18 -16.52
C ALA A 98 1.98 -6.01 -15.57
N TYR A 99 1.53 -4.88 -16.09
CA TYR A 99 1.19 -3.70 -15.28
C TYR A 99 0.04 -3.99 -14.30
N LEU A 100 -1.03 -4.63 -14.76
CA LEU A 100 -2.15 -5.06 -13.91
C LEU A 100 -1.66 -5.94 -12.74
N MET A 101 -0.81 -6.93 -13.03
CA MET A 101 -0.23 -7.79 -12.00
C MET A 101 0.60 -6.99 -10.99
N THR A 102 1.47 -6.09 -11.46
CA THR A 102 2.26 -5.22 -10.59
C THR A 102 1.38 -4.35 -9.68
N GLN A 103 0.27 -3.81 -10.18
CA GLN A 103 -0.67 -3.02 -9.38
C GLN A 103 -1.34 -3.87 -8.28
N ILE A 104 -1.77 -5.09 -8.60
CA ILE A 104 -2.32 -6.03 -7.60
C ILE A 104 -1.29 -6.34 -6.53
N PHE A 105 -0.05 -6.60 -6.95
CA PHE A 105 1.05 -6.90 -6.02
C PHE A 105 1.40 -5.71 -5.14
N GLN A 106 1.39 -4.49 -5.68
CA GLN A 106 1.59 -3.27 -4.90
C GLN A 106 0.52 -3.10 -3.82
N LEU A 107 -0.75 -3.39 -4.10
CA LEU A 107 -1.81 -3.37 -3.09
C LEU A 107 -1.59 -4.43 -2.00
N PHE A 108 -1.12 -5.63 -2.37
CA PHE A 108 -0.77 -6.65 -1.39
C PHE A 108 0.37 -6.19 -0.47
N LEU A 109 1.45 -5.62 -1.03
CA LEU A 109 2.57 -5.09 -0.25
C LEU A 109 2.16 -3.91 0.63
N LEU A 110 1.22 -3.07 0.17
CA LEU A 110 0.68 -1.98 0.96
C LEU A 110 -0.04 -2.46 2.22
N VAL A 111 -0.76 -3.58 2.15
CA VAL A 111 -1.42 -4.17 3.33
C VAL A 111 -0.38 -4.67 4.34
N ILE A 112 0.72 -5.27 3.87
CA ILE A 112 1.84 -5.68 4.75
C ILE A 112 2.47 -4.45 5.42
N LEU A 113 2.76 -3.40 4.64
CA LEU A 113 3.31 -2.15 5.16
C LEU A 113 2.36 -1.50 6.18
N TYR A 114 1.06 -1.50 5.91
CA TYR A 114 0.06 -0.98 6.82
C TYR A 114 0.06 -1.74 8.15
N TYR A 115 0.10 -3.08 8.11
CA TYR A 115 0.22 -3.88 9.32
C TYR A 115 1.48 -3.54 10.12
N SER A 116 2.62 -3.43 9.45
CA SER A 116 3.88 -3.08 10.10
C SER A 116 3.85 -1.70 10.78
N LEU A 117 3.32 -0.69 10.08
CA LEU A 117 3.17 0.66 10.62
C LEU A 117 2.14 0.72 11.75
N PHE A 118 1.08 -0.07 11.67
CA PHE A 118 0.10 -0.22 12.73
C PHE A 118 0.74 -0.77 14.01
N ILE A 119 1.47 -1.89 13.92
CA ILE A 119 2.20 -2.48 15.05
C ILE A 119 3.21 -1.49 15.62
N ALA A 120 3.99 -0.83 14.76
CA ALA A 120 4.95 0.20 15.17
C ALA A 120 4.28 1.33 15.97
N ALA A 121 3.11 1.80 15.52
CA ALA A 121 2.36 2.85 16.20
C ALA A 121 1.80 2.41 17.57
N LEU A 122 1.51 1.13 17.77
CA LEU A 122 1.03 0.62 19.07
C LEU A 122 2.03 0.86 20.21
N TYR A 123 3.34 0.84 19.91
CA TYR A 123 4.38 1.17 20.88
C TYR A 123 4.27 2.60 21.42
N LEU A 124 3.64 3.53 20.68
CA LEU A 124 3.44 4.92 21.09
C LEU A 124 2.19 5.13 21.97
N ILE A 125 1.42 4.06 22.22
CA ILE A 125 0.13 4.15 22.91
C ILE A 125 0.24 3.42 24.25
N PRO A 126 0.36 4.15 25.37
CA PRO A 126 0.58 3.53 26.69
C PRO A 126 -0.62 2.74 27.20
N LEU A 127 -1.83 3.21 26.90
CA LEU A 127 -3.05 2.62 27.43
C LEU A 127 -3.47 1.39 26.64
N VAL A 128 -3.46 0.23 27.31
CA VAL A 128 -3.91 -1.05 26.74
C VAL A 128 -5.34 -0.97 26.20
N ALA A 129 -6.25 -0.33 26.95
CA ALA A 129 -7.65 -0.16 26.52
C ALA A 129 -7.77 0.59 25.19
N VAL A 130 -6.93 1.61 24.97
CA VAL A 130 -6.90 2.36 23.71
C VAL A 130 -6.31 1.50 22.58
N ARG A 131 -5.27 0.70 22.86
CA ARG A 131 -4.72 -0.25 21.87
C ARG A 131 -5.74 -1.28 21.42
N ILE A 132 -6.59 -1.78 22.32
CA ILE A 132 -7.70 -2.70 21.96
C ILE A 132 -8.65 -2.03 20.97
N VAL A 133 -9.04 -0.78 21.20
CA VAL A 133 -9.89 -0.01 20.27
C VAL A 133 -9.22 0.12 18.90
N TYR A 134 -7.91 0.38 18.87
CA TYR A 134 -7.16 0.43 17.61
C TYR A 134 -7.08 -0.90 16.88
N TRP A 135 -6.94 -2.02 17.59
CA TRP A 135 -7.02 -3.35 17.00
C TRP A 135 -8.37 -3.60 16.34
N ILE A 136 -9.47 -3.22 17.01
CA ILE A 136 -10.82 -3.31 16.43
C ILE A 136 -10.90 -2.46 15.16
N GLY A 137 -10.44 -1.22 15.21
CA GLY A 137 -10.41 -0.32 14.05
C GLY A 137 -9.57 -0.87 12.90
N PHE A 138 -8.42 -1.46 13.20
CA PHE A 138 -7.56 -2.12 12.22
C PHE A 138 -8.28 -3.28 11.53
N VAL A 139 -8.89 -4.19 12.29
CA VAL A 139 -9.64 -5.34 11.73
C VAL A 139 -10.80 -4.86 10.86
N LEU A 140 -11.58 -3.87 11.33
CA LEU A 140 -12.66 -3.27 10.56
C LEU A 140 -12.15 -2.65 9.25
N SER A 141 -10.98 -2.00 9.27
CA SER A 141 -10.37 -1.44 8.06
C SER A 141 -10.03 -2.54 7.04
N LEU A 142 -9.50 -3.69 7.48
CA LEU A 142 -9.21 -4.83 6.59
C LEU A 142 -10.48 -5.44 5.99
N ILE A 143 -11.52 -5.64 6.80
CA ILE A 143 -12.84 -6.11 6.33
C ILE A 143 -13.38 -5.14 5.27
N TYR A 144 -13.23 -3.84 5.51
CA TYR A 144 -13.67 -2.82 4.57
C TYR A 144 -12.88 -2.82 3.25
N LEU A 145 -11.57 -3.10 3.28
CA LEU A 145 -10.80 -3.30 2.04
C LEU A 145 -11.34 -4.47 1.21
N ILE A 146 -11.66 -5.59 1.85
CA ILE A 146 -12.27 -6.75 1.18
C ILE A 146 -13.63 -6.37 0.60
N TYR A 147 -14.45 -5.63 1.36
CA TYR A 147 -15.74 -5.14 0.89
C TYR A 147 -15.60 -4.27 -0.37
N ILE A 148 -14.63 -3.35 -0.42
CA ILE A 148 -14.36 -2.51 -1.62
C ILE A 148 -14.00 -3.40 -2.82
N LEU A 149 -13.15 -4.42 -2.64
CA LEU A 149 -12.76 -5.35 -3.71
C LEU A 149 -13.96 -6.12 -4.28
N VAL A 150 -14.85 -6.60 -3.41
CA VAL A 150 -16.00 -7.44 -3.80
C VAL A 150 -17.10 -6.62 -4.45
N THR A 151 -17.47 -5.50 -3.82
CA THR A 151 -18.62 -4.69 -4.24
C THR A 151 -18.29 -3.75 -5.39
N LYS A 152 -17.01 -3.62 -5.76
CA LYS A 152 -16.56 -2.72 -6.82
C LYS A 152 -17.10 -1.31 -6.61
N GLN A 153 -17.23 -0.91 -5.34
CA GLN A 153 -17.93 0.30 -4.99
C GLN A 153 -17.16 1.47 -5.58
N ARG A 154 -17.70 2.02 -6.68
CA ARG A 154 -17.21 3.25 -7.29
C ARG A 154 -17.22 4.33 -6.23
N ALA A 155 -16.35 5.31 -6.41
CA ALA A 155 -16.12 6.38 -5.46
C ALA A 155 -17.29 7.36 -5.24
N SER A 156 -18.54 6.89 -5.17
CA SER A 156 -19.74 7.71 -5.04
C SER A 156 -20.29 7.83 -3.63
N LYS A 157 -19.93 6.94 -2.69
CA LYS A 157 -20.21 7.17 -1.27
C LYS A 157 -18.96 7.74 -0.60
N ASP A 158 -18.98 9.05 -0.38
CA ASP A 158 -18.15 9.68 0.63
C ASP A 158 -18.67 9.23 1.98
N TYR A 159 -17.98 8.27 2.59
CA TYR A 159 -18.24 7.85 3.96
C TYR A 159 -17.97 8.98 4.98
N PHE A 160 -17.34 10.07 4.53
CA PHE A 160 -17.20 11.35 5.22
C PHE A 160 -18.29 12.34 4.81
N SER A 161 -19.56 12.01 5.06
CA SER A 161 -20.54 13.09 5.13
C SER A 161 -20.14 14.04 6.28
N SER A 162 -20.54 15.31 6.19
CA SER A 162 -20.15 16.35 7.16
C SER A 162 -20.48 15.99 8.62
N GLU A 163 -21.45 15.10 8.84
CA GLU A 163 -21.86 14.65 10.17
C GLU A 163 -20.93 13.58 10.75
N TYR A 164 -20.53 12.57 9.95
CA TYR A 164 -19.56 11.56 10.39
C TYR A 164 -18.18 12.18 10.60
N TYR A 165 -17.80 13.15 9.77
CA TYR A 165 -16.56 13.89 9.92
C TYR A 165 -16.47 14.62 11.28
N LYS A 166 -17.55 15.29 11.71
CA LYS A 166 -17.60 15.96 13.03
C LYS A 166 -17.46 14.96 14.19
N LYS A 167 -18.20 13.85 14.15
CA LYS A 167 -18.09 12.80 15.18
C LYS A 167 -16.68 12.22 15.23
N PHE A 168 -16.05 12.03 14.07
CA PHE A 168 -14.70 11.52 13.95
C PHE A 168 -13.63 12.49 14.48
N LEU A 169 -13.74 13.78 14.16
CA LEU A 169 -12.86 14.81 14.73
C LEU A 169 -12.98 14.87 16.25
N ASN A 170 -14.18 14.73 16.80
CA ASN A 170 -14.37 14.71 18.26
C ASN A 170 -13.66 13.52 18.92
N VAL A 171 -13.65 12.34 18.29
CA VAL A 171 -12.90 11.17 18.77
C VAL A 171 -11.39 11.44 18.73
N ILE A 172 -10.89 12.02 17.65
CA ILE A 172 -9.48 12.40 17.52
C ILE A 172 -9.09 13.41 18.60
N LEU A 173 -9.88 14.48 18.77
CA LEU A 173 -9.65 15.52 19.78
C LEU A 173 -9.70 14.95 21.20
N PHE A 174 -10.65 14.06 21.47
CA PHE A 174 -10.75 13.40 22.77
C PHE A 174 -9.51 12.55 23.07
N LEU A 175 -9.08 11.71 22.13
CA LEU A 175 -7.89 10.88 22.28
C LEU A 175 -6.63 11.74 22.44
N TRP A 176 -6.52 12.82 21.68
CA TRP A 176 -5.42 13.78 21.80
C TRP A 176 -5.37 14.43 23.18
N LEU A 177 -6.50 14.95 23.68
CA LEU A 177 -6.60 15.58 25.00
C LEU A 177 -6.35 14.59 26.14
N LEU A 178 -6.86 13.36 26.01
CA LEU A 178 -6.60 12.27 26.97
C LEU A 178 -5.10 12.00 27.07
N MET A 179 -4.43 11.83 25.93
CA MET A 179 -2.99 11.56 25.87
C MET A 179 -2.16 12.73 26.38
N TYR A 180 -2.59 13.95 26.04
CA TYR A 180 -1.96 15.16 26.54
C TYR A 180 -2.09 15.30 28.06
N GLY A 181 -3.28 15.05 28.60
CA GLY A 181 -3.52 15.05 30.05
C GLY A 181 -2.63 14.04 30.76
N ILE A 182 -2.54 12.80 30.26
CA ILE A 182 -1.67 11.76 30.83
C ILE A 182 -0.20 12.22 30.83
N ASN A 183 0.29 12.78 29.73
CA ASN A 183 1.67 13.25 29.65
C ASN A 183 1.98 14.37 30.64
N LEU A 184 1.05 15.32 30.82
CA LEU A 184 1.18 16.40 31.81
C LEU A 184 1.13 15.88 33.25
N PHE A 185 0.27 14.90 33.55
CA PHE A 185 0.19 14.30 34.89
C PHE A 185 1.45 13.52 35.25
N THR A 186 2.09 12.88 34.27
CA THR A 186 3.29 12.05 34.50
C THR A 186 4.59 12.84 34.50
N HIS A 187 4.72 13.86 33.66
CA HIS A 187 5.97 14.61 33.47
C HIS A 187 5.91 16.07 33.94
N GLY A 188 4.75 16.52 34.42
CA GLY A 188 4.53 17.90 34.86
C GLY A 188 4.41 18.91 33.70
N LEU A 189 4.61 20.19 34.01
CA LEU A 189 4.51 21.30 33.03
C LEU A 189 5.82 21.59 32.28
N ASN A 190 6.91 20.91 32.63
CA ASN A 190 8.18 21.04 31.93
C ASN A 190 8.01 20.56 30.49
N HIS A 191 8.54 21.30 29.51
CA HIS A 191 8.38 20.96 28.09
C HIS A 191 6.92 20.80 27.62
N PHE A 192 6.00 21.62 28.13
CA PHE A 192 4.57 21.68 27.78
C PHE A 192 4.26 21.47 26.27
N LEU A 193 4.97 22.20 25.40
CA LEU A 193 4.77 22.14 23.96
C LEU A 193 5.22 20.79 23.35
N ALA A 194 6.27 20.18 23.89
CA ALA A 194 6.72 18.88 23.43
C ALA A 194 5.68 17.79 23.75
N TYR A 195 5.13 17.78 24.96
CA TYR A 195 4.09 16.82 25.34
C TYR A 195 2.77 17.02 24.59
N LEU A 196 2.44 18.26 24.23
CA LEU A 196 1.30 18.59 23.37
C LEU A 196 1.44 17.99 21.96
N LEU A 197 2.63 18.13 21.37
CA LEU A 197 2.93 17.56 20.05
C LEU A 197 3.02 16.02 20.10
N LEU A 198 3.64 15.46 21.13
CA LEU A 198 3.75 14.02 21.34
C LEU A 198 2.38 13.35 21.47
N ALA A 199 1.39 14.04 22.06
CA ALA A 199 0.03 13.52 22.17
C ALA A 199 -0.65 13.29 20.80
N LEU A 200 -0.12 13.86 19.70
CA LEU A 200 -0.62 13.60 18.34
C LEU A 200 -0.18 12.22 17.81
N LEU A 201 0.94 11.66 18.31
CA LEU A 201 1.48 10.39 17.83
C LEU A 201 0.48 9.22 17.96
N PRO A 202 -0.27 9.08 19.07
CA PRO A 202 -1.35 8.11 19.22
C PRO A 202 -2.47 8.21 18.17
N ILE A 203 -2.63 9.33 17.47
CA ILE A 203 -3.64 9.50 16.41
C ILE A 203 -3.18 8.82 15.10
N SER A 204 -1.89 8.50 14.98
CA SER A 204 -1.31 7.93 13.76
C SER A 204 -2.00 6.65 13.24
N PRO A 205 -2.48 5.68 14.05
CA PRO A 205 -3.19 4.51 13.51
C PRO A 205 -4.47 4.89 12.76
N ILE A 206 -5.16 5.94 13.24
CA ILE A 206 -6.38 6.45 12.61
C ILE A 206 -6.05 7.04 11.23
N LEU A 207 -5.04 7.92 11.18
CA LEU A 207 -4.59 8.54 9.93
C LEU A 207 -4.09 7.49 8.93
N LEU A 208 -3.36 6.49 9.40
CA LEU A 208 -2.89 5.36 8.59
C LEU A 208 -4.06 4.59 7.98
N GLY A 209 -5.08 4.26 8.78
CA GLY A 209 -6.28 3.57 8.30
C GLY A 209 -7.03 4.37 7.22
N LEU A 210 -7.19 5.68 7.41
CA LEU A 210 -7.85 6.55 6.43
C LEU A 210 -7.08 6.70 5.13
N PHE A 211 -5.76 6.90 5.25
CA PHE A 211 -4.87 6.95 4.11
C PHE A 211 -4.96 5.66 3.30
N LEU A 212 -4.88 4.51 3.97
CA LEU A 212 -4.96 3.20 3.34
C LEU A 212 -6.26 3.01 2.57
N VAL A 213 -7.40 3.25 3.21
CA VAL A 213 -8.73 3.08 2.59
C VAL A 213 -8.87 3.97 1.36
N SER A 214 -8.47 5.25 1.46
CA SER A 214 -8.51 6.21 0.36
C SER A 214 -7.62 5.77 -0.80
N PHE A 215 -6.39 5.37 -0.50
CA PHE A 215 -5.43 4.91 -1.50
C PHE A 215 -5.93 3.64 -2.19
N PHE A 216 -6.43 2.67 -1.42
CA PHE A 216 -6.92 1.40 -1.93
C PHE A 216 -8.11 1.60 -2.88
N LYS A 217 -9.08 2.44 -2.49
CA LYS A 217 -10.25 2.81 -3.31
C LYS A 217 -9.84 3.40 -4.67
N SER A 218 -8.84 4.28 -4.69
CA SER A 218 -8.33 4.87 -5.94
C SER A 218 -7.75 3.81 -6.87
N ASN A 219 -6.95 2.88 -6.33
CA ASN A 219 -6.27 1.85 -7.11
C ASN A 219 -7.22 0.75 -7.62
N VAL A 220 -8.28 0.42 -6.88
CA VAL A 220 -9.29 -0.57 -7.34
C VAL A 220 -9.96 -0.12 -8.64
N VAL A 221 -10.24 1.17 -8.80
CA VAL A 221 -10.81 1.68 -10.06
C VAL A 221 -9.84 1.50 -11.23
N THR A 222 -8.55 1.79 -11.04
CA THR A 222 -7.53 1.56 -12.06
C THR A 222 -7.38 0.06 -12.38
N LEU A 223 -7.44 -0.82 -11.38
CA LEU A 223 -7.43 -2.28 -11.59
C LEU A 223 -8.60 -2.76 -12.45
N GLU A 224 -9.80 -2.23 -12.22
CA GLU A 224 -10.98 -2.58 -13.02
C GLU A 224 -10.83 -2.16 -14.48
N ASN A 225 -10.40 -0.93 -14.71
CA ASN A 225 -10.16 -0.40 -16.05
C ASN A 225 -9.13 -1.26 -16.78
N LEU A 226 -7.99 -1.52 -16.15
CA LEU A 226 -6.93 -2.36 -16.73
C LEU A 226 -7.37 -3.81 -16.95
N ASN A 227 -8.22 -4.36 -16.09
CA ASN A 227 -8.76 -5.71 -16.27
C ASN A 227 -9.74 -5.76 -17.46
N ALA A 228 -10.59 -4.74 -17.62
CA ALA A 228 -11.48 -4.62 -18.78
C ALA A 228 -10.69 -4.48 -20.09
N VAL A 229 -9.62 -3.66 -20.08
CA VAL A 229 -8.68 -3.52 -21.20
C VAL A 229 -7.98 -4.83 -21.49
N ASN A 230 -7.47 -5.51 -20.47
CA ASN A 230 -6.76 -6.78 -20.62
C ASN A 230 -7.63 -7.90 -21.22
N LYS A 231 -8.96 -7.87 -20.99
CA LYS A 231 -9.91 -8.82 -21.61
C LYS A 231 -10.22 -8.49 -23.07
N ASN A 232 -10.21 -7.21 -23.45
CA ASN A 232 -10.62 -6.74 -24.79
C ASN A 232 -9.48 -5.98 -25.50
N GLN A 233 -8.28 -6.56 -25.53
CA GLN A 233 -7.06 -5.85 -25.93
C GLN A 233 -7.11 -5.26 -27.34
N GLU A 234 -7.58 -6.01 -28.35
CA GLU A 234 -7.64 -5.52 -29.73
C GLU A 234 -8.62 -4.36 -29.90
N LYS A 235 -9.79 -4.42 -29.24
CA LYS A 235 -10.79 -3.35 -29.27
C LYS A 235 -10.15 -2.02 -28.84
N TYR A 236 -9.55 -2.00 -27.65
CA TYR A 236 -8.96 -0.77 -27.11
C TYR A 236 -7.68 -0.34 -27.84
N ARG A 237 -6.91 -1.29 -28.39
CA ARG A 237 -5.77 -0.97 -29.23
C ARG A 237 -6.21 -0.18 -30.47
N GLU A 238 -7.27 -0.62 -31.14
CA GLU A 238 -7.80 0.00 -32.36
C GLU A 238 -8.53 1.31 -32.05
N GLU A 239 -9.39 1.32 -31.04
CA GLU A 239 -10.17 2.48 -30.60
C GLU A 239 -9.27 3.69 -30.28
N TYR A 240 -8.12 3.46 -29.66
CA TYR A 240 -7.15 4.50 -29.31
C TYR A 240 -5.96 4.62 -30.29
N GLY A 241 -5.99 3.88 -31.42
CA GLY A 241 -5.02 4.05 -32.50
C GLY A 241 -3.59 3.55 -32.23
N TYR A 242 -3.37 2.62 -31.32
CA TYR A 242 -2.04 2.08 -31.02
C TYR A 242 -1.59 1.03 -32.05
N THR A 243 -0.30 1.07 -32.43
CA THR A 243 0.27 0.01 -33.27
C THR A 243 0.43 -1.31 -32.50
N ILE A 244 0.47 -2.44 -33.22
CA ILE A 244 0.68 -3.77 -32.61
C ILE A 244 2.01 -3.83 -31.85
N GLU A 245 3.04 -3.15 -32.34
CA GLU A 245 4.35 -3.07 -31.66
C GLU A 245 4.28 -2.26 -30.36
N GLU A 246 3.58 -1.13 -30.39
CA GLU A 246 3.38 -0.25 -29.25
C GLU A 246 2.55 -0.90 -28.15
N TRP A 247 1.59 -1.73 -28.53
CA TRP A 247 0.70 -2.41 -27.60
C TRP A 247 1.33 -3.67 -27.00
N TYR A 248 1.77 -4.59 -27.85
CA TYR A 248 2.25 -5.91 -27.42
C TYR A 248 3.77 -6.01 -27.28
N GLY A 249 4.52 -5.16 -28.00
CA GLY A 249 5.98 -5.22 -28.06
C GLY A 249 6.53 -6.21 -29.10
N LYS A 250 7.76 -5.96 -29.56
CA LYS A 250 8.45 -6.74 -30.61
C LYS A 250 8.60 -8.24 -30.32
N LYS A 251 8.63 -8.63 -29.04
CA LYS A 251 8.82 -10.03 -28.62
C LYS A 251 7.51 -10.82 -28.49
N SER A 252 6.36 -10.16 -28.61
CA SER A 252 5.04 -10.78 -28.47
C SER A 252 4.68 -11.73 -29.62
N LYS A 253 3.76 -12.66 -29.36
CA LYS A 253 3.22 -13.57 -30.38
C LYS A 253 2.47 -12.78 -31.46
N MET A 254 1.62 -11.84 -31.06
CA MET A 254 0.82 -10.99 -31.96
C MET A 254 1.68 -10.19 -32.94
N TYR A 255 2.76 -9.56 -32.46
CA TYR A 255 3.69 -8.84 -33.34
C TYR A 255 4.38 -9.78 -34.33
N LYS A 256 4.88 -10.94 -33.87
CA LYS A 256 5.54 -11.92 -34.73
C LYS A 256 4.61 -12.44 -35.83
N GLU A 257 3.34 -12.65 -35.51
CA GLU A 257 2.32 -13.07 -36.48
C GLU A 257 1.99 -11.95 -37.48
N HIS A 258 1.86 -10.71 -37.01
CA HIS A 258 1.64 -9.55 -37.87
C HIS A 258 2.77 -9.37 -38.89
N VAL A 259 4.04 -9.43 -38.44
CA VAL A 259 5.21 -9.33 -39.33
C VAL A 259 5.25 -10.49 -40.33
N LYS A 260 4.94 -11.72 -39.91
CA LYS A 260 4.87 -12.88 -40.82
C LYS A 260 3.80 -12.70 -41.90
N LYS A 261 2.61 -12.19 -41.55
CA LYS A 261 1.53 -11.91 -42.52
C LYS A 261 1.92 -10.78 -43.47
N SER A 262 2.57 -9.73 -42.97
CA SER A 262 3.03 -8.60 -43.79
C SER A 262 4.13 -9.00 -44.78
N LYS A 263 4.97 -10.00 -44.48
CA LYS A 263 6.01 -10.50 -45.40
C LYS A 263 5.49 -11.47 -46.46
N LYS A 264 4.25 -11.96 -46.32
CA LYS A 264 3.61 -12.90 -47.26
C LYS A 264 2.69 -12.20 -48.26
N LYS A 265 2.41 -10.91 -48.07
CA LYS A 265 1.77 -10.02 -49.04
C LYS A 265 2.86 -9.26 -49.79
#